data_AF-A0A924F7R1-F1
#
_entry.id   AF-A0A924F7R1-F1
#
_cell.length_a   1.000
_cell.length_b   1.000
_cell.length_c   1.000
_cell.angle_alpha   90.00
_cell.angle_beta   90.00
_cell.angle_gamma   90.00
#
_symmetry.space_group_name_H-M   'P 1'
#
loop_
_entity.id
_entity.type
_entity.pdbx_description
1 polymer ?
#
loop_
_entity_poly.entity_id
_entity_poly.type
_entity_poly.pdbx_seq_one_letter_code
_entity_poly.pdbx_strand_id
1 'polypeptide(L)' 'IQNISKLADSNEVKYDVVGPICESTDCFGKEVELPETFRGDLIALRSAGAYGEVMASHYNLRDEIRAVYS' A
#
# COMPACT_ATOMS: atom_id res chain seq x y z
N ILE A 1 -3.57 -5.89 -3.13
CA ILE A 1 -2.66 -5.53 -2.02
C ILE A 1 -2.06 -6.83 -1.51
N GLN A 2 -0.75 -6.92 -1.32
CA GLN A 2 -0.10 -8.18 -0.94
C GLN A 2 1.06 -7.94 0.02
N ASN A 3 1.20 -8.77 1.05
CA ASN A 3 2.40 -8.81 1.87
C ASN A 3 3.48 -9.66 1.16
N ILE A 4 4.56 -9.02 0.72
CA ILE A 4 5.66 -9.71 0.02
C ILE A 4 6.72 -10.28 0.97
N SER A 5 6.71 -9.88 2.25
CA SER A 5 7.57 -10.48 3.28
C SER A 5 7.05 -11.85 3.75
N LYS A 6 5.74 -12.13 3.60
CA LYS A 6 5.07 -13.34 4.11
C LYS A 6 4.18 -14.06 3.09
N LEU A 7 4.66 -14.22 1.87
CA LEU A 7 3.90 -14.86 0.77
C LEU A 7 3.44 -16.32 1.04
N ALA A 8 4.08 -17.03 1.96
CA ALA A 8 3.81 -18.45 2.24
C ALA A 8 2.96 -18.69 3.50
N ASP A 9 2.58 -17.64 4.22
CA ASP A 9 1.79 -17.75 5.45
C ASP A 9 0.30 -17.89 5.12
N SER A 10 -0.39 -18.82 5.78
CA SER A 10 -1.79 -19.17 5.51
C SER A 10 -2.78 -18.57 6.51
N ASN A 11 -2.30 -17.86 7.53
CA ASN A 11 -3.16 -17.23 8.52
C ASN A 11 -3.63 -15.87 8.01
N GLU A 12 -4.74 -15.87 7.26
CA GLU A 12 -5.37 -14.66 6.76
C GLU A 12 -6.18 -13.96 7.86
N VAL A 13 -5.95 -12.65 7.99
CA VAL A 13 -6.68 -11.75 8.86
C VAL A 13 -7.19 -10.60 8.00
N LYS A 14 -8.39 -10.11 8.31
CA LYS A 14 -8.96 -8.94 7.62
C LYS A 14 -8.34 -7.66 8.14
N TYR A 15 -7.87 -6.81 7.24
CA TYR A 15 -7.29 -5.52 7.56
C TYR A 15 -7.90 -4.39 6.72
N ASP A 16 -7.97 -3.20 7.31
CA ASP A 16 -8.16 -1.96 6.56
C ASP A 16 -6.80 -1.38 6.22
N VAL A 17 -6.53 -1.20 4.92
CA VAL A 17 -5.25 -0.69 4.43
C VAL A 17 -5.41 0.80 4.14
N VAL A 18 -4.82 1.62 5.00
CA VAL A 18 -4.87 3.08 4.94
C VAL A 18 -3.50 3.66 4.59
N GLY A 19 -3.51 4.86 4.00
CA GLY A 19 -2.29 5.60 3.76
C GLY A 19 -1.83 6.40 4.99
N PRO A 20 -0.70 7.11 4.85
CA PRO A 20 -0.06 7.84 5.95
C PRO A 20 -0.68 9.22 6.20
N ILE A 21 -1.68 9.63 5.42
CA ILE A 21 -2.31 10.94 5.54
C ILE A 21 -3.38 10.89 6.62
N CYS A 22 -3.45 11.94 7.43
CA CYS A 22 -4.50 12.10 8.45
C CYS A 22 -5.82 12.54 7.80
N GLU A 23 -6.30 11.77 6.84
CA GLU A 23 -7.53 12.04 6.10
C GLU A 23 -8.34 10.76 5.92
N SER A 24 -9.65 10.84 6.15
CA SER A 24 -10.55 9.68 6.10
C SER A 24 -10.63 9.02 4.72
N THR A 25 -10.32 9.77 3.65
CA THR A 25 -10.34 9.29 2.26
C THR A 25 -9.05 8.57 1.88
N ASP A 26 -8.00 8.66 2.70
CA ASP A 26 -6.71 8.00 2.44
C ASP A 26 -6.77 6.49 2.79
N CYS A 27 -7.59 5.76 2.04
CA CYS A 27 -7.83 4.33 2.20
C CYS A 27 -7.66 3.61 0.87
N PHE A 28 -6.78 2.61 0.84
CA PHE A 28 -6.51 1.79 -0.34
C PHE A 28 -7.46 0.59 -0.46
N GLY A 29 -8.00 0.11 0.66
CA GLY A 29 -8.94 -1.00 0.69
C GLY A 29 -9.43 -1.29 2.10
N LYS A 30 -10.67 -1.76 2.22
CA LYS A 30 -11.29 -2.19 3.48
C LYS A 30 -11.51 -3.69 3.46
N GLU A 31 -11.45 -4.31 4.63
CA GLU A 31 -11.62 -5.77 4.80
C GLU A 31 -10.75 -6.61 3.85
N VAL A 32 -9.51 -6.18 3.63
CA VAL A 32 -8.56 -6.89 2.77
C VAL A 32 -7.98 -8.07 3.54
N GLU A 33 -8.12 -9.27 2.99
CA GLU A 33 -7.49 -10.48 3.52
C GLU A 33 -5.99 -10.44 3.24
N LEU A 34 -5.20 -10.44 4.32
CA LEU A 34 -3.74 -10.47 4.27
C LEU A 34 -3.23 -11.47 5.31
N PRO A 35 -2.08 -12.11 5.08
CA PRO A 35 -1.43 -12.90 6.13
C PRO A 35 -1.14 -12.02 7.35
N GLU A 36 -1.04 -12.62 8.54
CA GLU A 36 -0.74 -11.89 9.78
C GLU A 36 0.50 -10.99 9.64
N THR A 37 0.28 -9.67 9.67
CA THR A 37 1.31 -8.66 9.37
C THR A 37 1.93 -8.07 10.63
N PHE A 38 3.24 -7.79 10.58
CA PHE A 38 3.98 -7.15 11.67
C PHE A 38 4.74 -5.92 11.20
N ARG A 39 5.16 -5.07 12.14
CA ARG A 39 6.01 -3.90 11.83
C ARG A 39 7.30 -4.36 11.16
N GLY A 40 7.61 -3.75 10.01
CA GLY A 40 8.77 -4.11 9.19
C GLY A 40 8.43 -4.98 7.98
N ASP A 41 7.21 -5.51 7.89
CA ASP A 41 6.76 -6.20 6.69
C ASP A 41 6.58 -5.23 5.53
N LEU A 42 6.84 -5.73 4.31
CA LEU A 42 6.70 -4.97 3.08
C LEU A 42 5.38 -5.33 2.40
N ILE A 43 4.58 -4.31 2.13
CA ILE A 43 3.31 -4.42 1.41
C ILE A 43 3.47 -3.86 0.01
N ALA A 44 3.04 -4.62 -1.00
CA ALA A 44 3.02 -4.21 -2.39
C ALA A 44 1.59 -3.86 -2.83
N LEU A 45 1.41 -2.61 -3.30
CA LEU A 45 0.26 -2.22 -4.10
C LEU A 45 0.57 -2.51 -5.56
N ARG A 46 -0.15 -3.49 -6.14
CA ARG A 46 0.00 -3.88 -7.54
C ARG A 46 -0.99 -3.13 -8.41
N SER A 47 -0.74 -3.13 -9.72
CA SER A 47 -1.61 -2.51 -10.74
C SER A 47 -1.75 -0.98 -10.62
N ALA A 48 -0.82 -0.31 -9.94
CA ALA A 48 -0.77 1.14 -9.80
C ALA A 48 -0.03 1.86 -10.95
N GLY A 49 0.32 1.15 -12.03
CA GLY A 49 1.16 1.69 -13.11
C GLY A 49 0.43 2.62 -14.08
N ALA A 50 -0.83 2.35 -14.41
CA ALA A 50 -1.59 3.23 -15.30
C ALA A 50 -2.02 4.50 -14.55
N TYR A 51 -1.71 5.67 -15.11
CA TYR A 51 -2.04 7.00 -14.59
C TYR A 51 -1.46 7.38 -13.22
N GLY A 52 -0.96 6.44 -12.40
CA GLY A 52 -0.54 6.71 -11.03
C GLY A 52 0.56 7.76 -10.91
N GLU A 53 1.61 7.65 -11.71
CA GLU A 53 2.74 8.60 -11.68
C GLU A 53 2.33 10.00 -12.17
N VAL A 54 1.65 10.07 -13.32
CA VAL A 54 1.24 11.36 -13.92
C VAL A 54 0.11 12.07 -13.19
N MET A 55 -0.66 11.35 -12.36
CA MET A 55 -1.72 11.91 -11.52
C MET A 55 -1.28 12.13 -10.06
N ALA A 56 0.00 11.88 -9.72
CA ALA A 56 0.51 12.12 -8.39
C ALA A 56 0.44 13.62 -8.04
N SER A 57 0.25 13.92 -6.75
CA SER A 57 0.15 15.27 -6.22
C SER A 57 1.01 15.42 -4.98
N HIS A 58 1.58 16.60 -4.79
CA HIS A 58 2.31 16.98 -3.57
C HIS A 58 1.38 17.33 -2.40
N TYR A 59 0.30 16.56 -2.24
CA TYR A 59 -0.69 16.81 -1.20
C TYR A 59 -0.01 16.74 0.19
N ASN A 60 -0.32 17.72 1.05
CA ASN A 60 0.36 17.94 2.33
C ASN A 60 1.89 18.11 2.23
N LEU A 61 2.37 18.79 1.18
CA LEU A 61 3.80 19.11 0.97
C LEU A 61 4.69 17.87 0.93
N ARG A 62 4.14 16.76 0.43
CA ARG A 62 4.84 15.48 0.36
C ARG A 62 5.60 15.38 -0.97
N ASP A 63 6.84 14.91 -0.90
CA ASP A 63 7.65 14.69 -2.09
C ASP A 63 7.10 13.55 -2.96
N GLU A 64 7.49 13.57 -4.24
CA GLU A 64 7.22 12.46 -5.15
C GLU A 64 7.93 11.17 -4.71
N ILE A 65 7.32 10.05 -5.06
CA ILE A 65 7.87 8.72 -4.75
C ILE A 65 9.01 8.43 -5.72
N ARG A 66 10.13 7.90 -5.21
CA ARG A 66 11.25 7.48 -6.05
C ARG A 66 10.84 6.33 -6.97
N ALA A 67 10.94 6.55 -8.28
CA ALA A 67 10.88 5.49 -9.28
C ALA A 67 12.25 4.82 -9.47
N VAL A 68 12.25 3.51 -9.70
CA VAL A 68 13.45 2.72 -10.02
C VAL A 68 13.14 1.87 -11.25
N TYR A 69 14.02 1.95 -12.25
CA TYR A 69 13.95 1.18 -13.49
C TYR A 69 15.15 0.23 -13.56
N SER A 70 14.97 -0.92 -14.21
CA SER A 70 16.02 -1.93 -14.41
C SER A 70 16.75 -1.75 -15.72
#